data_AF-A4GZN1-F1
#
_entry.id   AF-A4GZN1-F1
#
_cell.length_a   1.000
_cell.length_b   1.000
_cell.length_c   1.000
_cell.angle_alpha   90.00
_cell.angle_beta   90.00
_cell.angle_gamma   90.00
#
_symmetry.space_group_name_H-M   'P 1'
#
loop_
_entity.id
_entity.type
_entity.pdbx_description
1 polymer ?
#
loop_
_entity_poly.entity_id
_entity_poly.type
_entity_poly.pdbx_seq_one_letter_code
_entity_poly.pdbx_strand_id
1 'polypeptide(L)'
;GWGLTNESLKILTEGLLPETREFLKNRGGTYMNGDLHHPHVSLTDGTYDGRYVFMNDKANTRVARVRLDVMKCDKIIQLPNQHTVHGLRVQKYPRTGYVSCNGEDAVPLPNDGKILDDSKQYRSIFTAVDGDTMKVAWQVMVDGNLDNDDADYQGKYAVSTCYNGEEGATLAEMTANEQDWVVIFNLKRIEEAVKKGDFKEMNGVPLIDGRKGSRYTRYVPVSNNPHGLNSAPDGIHIVAAGKLSPTVTVMGVRLFDQLFDDKIKSRDVVVAEPELGLGPLHTAYDGKGNAYTTLFLDSQI
;
A
#
# COMPACT_ATOMS: atom_id res chain seq x y z
N GLY A 1 -15.16 14.01 -23.52
CA GLY A 1 -14.01 14.89 -23.78
C GLY A 1 -12.86 14.76 -22.78
N TRP A 2 -12.97 13.95 -21.71
CA TRP A 2 -11.83 13.68 -20.83
C TRP A 2 -10.65 13.11 -21.63
N GLY A 3 -9.44 13.61 -21.39
CA GLY A 3 -8.24 13.29 -22.19
C GLY A 3 -8.07 14.16 -23.43
N LEU A 4 -9.02 15.05 -23.73
CA LEU A 4 -8.99 15.95 -24.89
C LEU A 4 -9.20 17.42 -24.51
N THR A 5 -10.09 17.69 -23.54
CA THR A 5 -10.37 19.05 -23.06
C THR A 5 -9.19 19.62 -22.27
N ASN A 6 -8.97 20.94 -22.36
CA ASN A 6 -7.89 21.63 -21.64
C ASN A 6 -7.93 21.37 -20.14
N GLU A 7 -9.12 21.32 -19.55
CA GLU A 7 -9.34 21.06 -18.12
C GLU A 7 -8.87 19.65 -17.73
N SER A 8 -9.24 18.64 -18.52
CA SER A 8 -8.78 17.26 -18.28
C SER A 8 -7.29 17.07 -18.55
N LEU A 9 -6.76 17.71 -19.59
CA LEU A 9 -5.33 17.63 -19.92
C LEU A 9 -4.48 18.27 -18.83
N LYS A 10 -4.97 19.36 -18.22
CA LYS A 10 -4.33 19.94 -17.04
C LYS A 10 -4.25 18.92 -15.91
N ILE A 11 -5.35 18.27 -15.53
CA ILE A 11 -5.37 17.28 -14.44
C ILE A 11 -4.45 16.09 -14.77
N LEU A 12 -4.50 15.60 -16.00
CA LEU A 12 -3.71 14.45 -16.47
C LEU A 12 -2.21 14.71 -16.55
N THR A 13 -1.79 15.97 -16.64
CA THR A 13 -0.39 16.32 -16.86
C THR A 13 0.24 17.06 -15.69
N GLU A 14 -0.50 17.84 -14.90
CA GLU A 14 0.07 18.72 -13.86
C GLU A 14 0.85 17.97 -12.77
N GLY A 15 0.49 16.73 -12.47
CA GLY A 15 1.17 15.88 -11.49
C GLY A 15 2.20 14.90 -12.06
N LEU A 16 2.54 14.99 -13.35
CA LEU A 16 3.58 14.13 -13.97
C LEU A 16 4.99 14.59 -13.56
N LEU A 17 5.85 13.60 -13.34
CA LEU A 17 7.28 13.82 -13.11
C LEU A 17 7.96 14.42 -14.36
N PRO A 18 9.03 15.23 -14.21
CA PRO A 18 9.71 15.86 -15.33
C PRO A 18 10.13 14.88 -16.44
N GLU A 19 10.73 13.76 -16.08
CA GLU A 19 11.17 12.70 -16.98
C GLU A 19 10.00 12.05 -17.71
N THR A 20 8.85 11.90 -17.05
CA THR A 20 7.64 11.35 -17.65
C THR A 20 7.03 12.31 -18.66
N ARG A 21 7.06 13.62 -18.38
CA ARG A 21 6.61 14.63 -19.35
C ARG A 21 7.46 14.60 -20.62
N GLU A 22 8.79 14.48 -20.48
CA GLU A 22 9.67 14.37 -21.64
C GLU A 22 9.43 13.05 -22.39
N PHE A 23 9.26 11.94 -21.66
CA PHE A 23 8.90 10.64 -22.25
C PHE A 23 7.58 10.71 -23.04
N LEU A 24 6.57 11.44 -22.57
CA LEU A 24 5.25 11.51 -23.18
C LEU A 24 5.11 12.57 -24.27
N LYS A 25 6.06 13.50 -24.40
CA LYS A 25 6.03 14.62 -25.35
C LYS A 25 5.73 14.20 -26.79
N ASN A 26 6.31 13.08 -27.23
CA ASN A 26 6.12 12.52 -28.57
C ASN A 26 5.18 11.31 -28.59
N ARG A 27 4.43 11.07 -27.51
CA ARG A 27 3.54 9.91 -27.31
C ARG A 27 2.11 10.31 -26.90
N GLY A 28 1.65 11.48 -27.37
CA GLY A 28 0.31 12.00 -27.10
C GLY A 28 0.23 12.99 -25.93
N GLY A 29 1.35 13.32 -25.27
CA GLY A 29 1.43 14.34 -24.22
C GLY A 29 0.88 13.92 -22.86
N THR A 30 0.17 12.80 -22.78
CA THR A 30 -0.27 12.15 -21.54
C THR A 30 -0.47 10.64 -21.75
N TYR A 31 -0.67 9.88 -20.68
CA TYR A 31 -1.00 8.47 -20.77
C TYR A 31 -2.44 8.27 -21.26
N MET A 32 -2.62 7.33 -22.18
CA MET A 32 -3.92 6.99 -22.77
C MET A 32 -4.58 5.75 -22.15
N ASN A 33 -3.95 5.16 -21.12
CA ASN A 33 -4.44 4.03 -20.37
C ASN A 33 -4.16 4.21 -18.87
N GLY A 34 -4.73 3.33 -18.07
CA GLY A 34 -4.46 3.15 -16.65
C GLY A 34 -5.08 1.83 -16.18
N ASP A 35 -4.67 1.36 -15.02
CA ASP A 35 -5.14 0.11 -14.42
C ASP A 35 -5.55 0.35 -12.96
N LEU A 36 -6.87 0.49 -12.74
CA LEU A 36 -7.46 0.90 -11.47
C LEU A 36 -8.03 -0.30 -10.72
N HIS A 37 -7.52 -0.53 -9.50
CA HIS A 37 -7.90 -1.68 -8.68
C HIS A 37 -8.74 -1.28 -7.45
N HIS A 38 -8.33 -0.23 -6.73
CA HIS A 38 -8.78 0.05 -5.36
C HIS A 38 -9.39 1.45 -5.18
N PRO A 39 -10.70 1.64 -5.44
CA PRO A 39 -11.39 2.90 -5.14
C PRO A 39 -11.85 2.97 -3.66
N HIS A 40 -11.45 4.00 -2.93
CA HIS A 40 -11.81 4.19 -1.52
C HIS A 40 -12.30 5.61 -1.20
N VAL A 41 -13.46 5.67 -0.54
CA VAL A 41 -14.07 6.93 -0.08
C VAL A 41 -13.33 7.44 1.16
N SER A 42 -13.15 8.75 1.27
CA SER A 42 -12.58 9.40 2.46
C SER A 42 -13.41 9.15 3.72
N LEU A 43 -12.75 9.10 4.87
CA LEU A 43 -13.34 8.90 6.18
C LEU A 43 -13.10 10.09 7.12
N THR A 44 -14.02 10.25 8.06
CA THR A 44 -13.89 11.03 9.29
C THR A 44 -14.41 10.16 10.44
N ASP A 45 -13.65 10.07 11.53
CA ASP A 45 -13.93 9.25 12.71
C ASP A 45 -14.34 7.80 12.37
N GLY A 46 -13.62 7.18 11.44
CA GLY A 46 -13.86 5.79 11.02
C GLY A 46 -15.09 5.57 10.15
N THR A 47 -15.80 6.62 9.74
CA THR A 47 -16.99 6.55 8.87
C THR A 47 -16.78 7.32 7.58
N TYR A 48 -17.34 6.85 6.47
CA TYR A 48 -17.26 7.58 5.19
C TYR A 48 -17.88 8.97 5.31
N ASP A 49 -17.13 9.99 4.87
CA ASP A 49 -17.52 11.40 4.98
C ASP A 49 -17.99 12.02 3.65
N GLY A 50 -17.91 11.25 2.55
CA GLY A 50 -18.45 11.65 1.25
C GLY A 50 -17.71 12.80 0.55
N ARG A 51 -16.48 13.14 0.95
CA ARG A 51 -15.71 14.23 0.29
C ARG A 51 -15.05 13.78 -1.01
N TYR A 52 -14.30 12.68 -0.95
CA TYR A 52 -13.46 12.21 -2.05
C TYR A 52 -13.52 10.70 -2.23
N VAL A 53 -13.18 10.22 -3.43
CA VAL A 53 -12.74 8.85 -3.69
C VAL A 53 -11.31 8.89 -4.18
N PHE A 54 -10.45 8.06 -3.60
CA PHE A 54 -9.06 7.86 -4.03
C PHE A 54 -8.93 6.53 -4.75
N MET A 55 -8.03 6.45 -5.72
CA MET A 55 -7.84 5.25 -6.53
C MET A 55 -6.45 5.19 -7.15
N ASN A 56 -5.93 3.98 -7.29
CA ASN A 56 -4.60 3.72 -7.84
C ASN A 56 -4.63 3.65 -9.38
N ASP A 57 -3.45 3.77 -9.96
CA ASP A 57 -3.14 3.32 -11.31
C ASP A 57 -1.87 2.48 -11.25
N LYS A 58 -2.04 1.15 -11.34
CA LYS A 58 -0.96 0.18 -11.32
C LYS A 58 -0.07 0.32 -12.56
N ALA A 59 -0.66 0.59 -13.72
CA ALA A 59 0.04 0.58 -15.00
C ALA A 59 1.09 1.69 -15.15
N ASN A 60 0.84 2.88 -14.59
CA ASN A 60 1.72 4.04 -14.79
C ASN A 60 2.12 4.75 -13.50
N THR A 61 2.04 4.07 -12.35
CA THR A 61 2.45 4.57 -11.02
C THR A 61 1.79 5.91 -10.63
N ARG A 62 0.46 5.98 -10.73
CA ARG A 62 -0.29 7.20 -10.38
C ARG A 62 -1.34 6.95 -9.31
N VAL A 63 -1.74 8.04 -8.66
CA VAL A 63 -2.89 8.09 -7.75
C VAL A 63 -3.82 9.19 -8.21
N ALA A 64 -5.11 8.88 -8.28
CA ALA A 64 -6.16 9.83 -8.64
C ALA A 64 -7.11 10.09 -7.48
N ARG A 65 -7.68 11.29 -7.47
CA ARG A 65 -8.76 11.70 -6.57
C ARG A 65 -9.96 12.15 -7.36
N VAL A 66 -11.14 11.68 -6.96
CA VAL A 66 -12.44 12.08 -7.48
C VAL A 66 -13.17 12.87 -6.40
N ARG A 67 -13.69 14.03 -6.78
CA ARG A 67 -14.63 14.81 -5.98
C ARG A 67 -16.02 14.22 -6.05
N LEU A 68 -16.60 13.88 -4.91
CA LEU A 68 -17.91 13.22 -4.84
C LEU A 68 -19.09 14.18 -5.06
N ASP A 69 -18.92 15.47 -4.81
CA ASP A 69 -19.95 16.49 -5.03
C ASP A 69 -20.28 16.71 -6.51
N VAL A 70 -19.31 16.49 -7.41
CA VAL A 70 -19.47 16.59 -8.87
C VAL A 70 -19.18 15.30 -9.63
N MET A 71 -18.78 14.23 -8.92
CA MET A 71 -18.41 12.92 -9.48
C MET A 71 -17.40 13.02 -10.64
N LYS A 72 -16.33 13.81 -10.44
CA LYS A 72 -15.24 13.98 -11.42
C LYS A 72 -13.87 13.92 -10.76
N CYS A 73 -12.92 13.33 -11.49
CA CYS A 73 -11.51 13.37 -11.14
C CYS A 73 -11.06 14.83 -11.12
N ASP A 74 -10.44 15.26 -10.02
CA ASP A 74 -9.96 16.63 -9.82
C ASP A 74 -8.43 16.70 -9.71
N LYS A 75 -7.79 15.59 -9.33
CA LYS A 75 -6.33 15.49 -9.16
C LYS A 75 -5.81 14.14 -9.58
N ILE A 76 -4.64 14.16 -10.23
CA ILE A 76 -3.81 12.98 -10.50
C ILE A 76 -2.38 13.36 -10.19
N ILE A 77 -1.66 12.51 -9.45
CA ILE A 77 -0.22 12.62 -9.23
C ILE A 77 0.49 11.34 -9.61
N GLN A 78 1.72 11.49 -10.08
CA GLN A 78 2.65 10.39 -10.27
C GLN A 78 3.57 10.29 -9.06
N LEU A 79 3.77 9.07 -8.55
CA LEU A 79 4.61 8.87 -7.36
C LEU A 79 6.08 8.68 -7.78
N PRO A 80 7.04 9.48 -7.25
CA PRO A 80 8.46 9.27 -7.51
C PRO A 80 8.99 8.05 -6.72
N ASN A 81 10.18 7.56 -7.07
CA ASN A 81 10.88 6.44 -6.40
C ASN A 81 10.17 5.08 -6.43
N GLN A 82 8.90 5.04 -6.80
CA GLN A 82 8.05 3.86 -6.77
C GLN A 82 7.73 3.42 -8.19
N HIS A 83 7.57 2.12 -8.39
CA HIS A 83 6.99 1.56 -9.62
C HIS A 83 5.71 0.81 -9.29
N THR A 84 4.69 1.04 -10.10
CA THR A 84 3.29 0.69 -9.87
C THR A 84 2.66 1.38 -8.65
N VAL A 85 1.34 1.41 -8.62
CA VAL A 85 0.57 1.55 -7.37
C VAL A 85 -0.43 0.42 -7.35
N HIS A 86 -0.27 -0.57 -6.48
CA HIS A 86 -1.23 -1.67 -6.34
C HIS A 86 -2.16 -1.42 -5.16
N GLY A 87 -1.84 -1.94 -3.98
CA GLY A 87 -2.55 -1.63 -2.74
C GLY A 87 -2.72 -0.13 -2.56
N LEU A 88 -3.97 0.29 -2.38
CA LEU A 88 -4.29 1.64 -1.96
C LEU A 88 -5.44 1.61 -0.97
N ARG A 89 -5.23 2.19 0.21
CA ARG A 89 -6.27 2.46 1.20
C ARG A 89 -6.14 3.86 1.76
N VAL A 90 -7.09 4.21 2.62
CA VAL A 90 -7.22 5.52 3.25
C VAL A 90 -7.09 5.37 4.75
N GLN A 91 -6.41 6.32 5.38
CA GLN A 91 -6.41 6.45 6.83
C GLN A 91 -7.86 6.61 7.33
N LYS A 92 -8.23 5.81 8.33
CA LYS A 92 -9.61 5.76 8.85
C LYS A 92 -9.85 6.75 9.99
N TYR A 93 -8.84 7.00 10.83
CA TYR A 93 -8.94 7.81 12.04
C TYR A 93 -7.74 8.75 12.23
N PRO A 94 -7.95 9.97 12.77
CA PRO A 94 -9.24 10.61 13.05
C PRO A 94 -9.98 11.03 11.77
N ARG A 95 -9.28 11.02 10.64
CA ARG A 95 -9.84 11.22 9.29
C ARG A 95 -8.85 10.69 8.26
N THR A 96 -9.26 10.67 7.00
CA THR A 96 -8.33 10.50 5.88
C THR A 96 -7.45 11.74 5.74
N GLY A 97 -6.34 11.74 6.48
CA GLY A 97 -5.20 12.63 6.27
C GLY A 97 -4.23 12.04 5.25
N TYR A 98 -3.95 10.74 5.36
CA TYR A 98 -3.14 9.99 4.40
C TYR A 98 -3.96 9.01 3.56
N VAL A 99 -3.50 8.85 2.32
CA VAL A 99 -3.82 7.76 1.40
C VAL A 99 -2.55 6.92 1.27
N SER A 100 -2.60 5.66 1.69
CA SER A 100 -1.48 4.73 1.64
C SER A 100 -1.43 4.05 0.28
N CYS A 101 -0.24 3.80 -0.24
CA CYS A 101 -0.01 3.34 -1.60
C CYS A 101 1.20 2.39 -1.65
N ASN A 102 1.00 1.15 -2.09
CA ASN A 102 2.05 0.14 -2.24
C ASN A 102 2.66 0.19 -3.65
N GLY A 103 3.99 0.28 -3.73
CA GLY A 103 4.74 -0.07 -4.93
C GLY A 103 5.02 -1.57 -4.95
N GLU A 104 4.39 -2.29 -5.87
CA GLU A 104 4.49 -3.74 -5.96
C GLU A 104 5.76 -4.19 -6.68
N ASP A 105 6.17 -3.45 -7.70
CA ASP A 105 7.39 -3.73 -8.45
C ASP A 105 8.61 -3.15 -7.72
N ALA A 106 9.50 -4.03 -7.27
CA ALA A 106 10.79 -3.64 -6.74
C ALA A 106 11.72 -3.20 -7.89
N VAL A 107 12.35 -2.03 -7.74
CA VAL A 107 13.35 -1.51 -8.70
C VAL A 107 14.60 -1.00 -7.99
N PRO A 108 15.74 -0.85 -8.66
CA PRO A 108 16.89 -0.15 -8.09
C PRO A 108 16.55 1.31 -7.75
N LEU A 109 17.22 1.85 -6.72
CA LEU A 109 17.08 3.25 -6.31
C LEU A 109 18.45 3.95 -6.29
N PRO A 110 18.78 4.80 -7.28
CA PRO A 110 17.95 5.23 -8.42
C PRO A 110 17.84 4.17 -9.53
N ASN A 111 16.74 4.19 -10.28
CA ASN A 111 16.52 3.34 -11.45
C ASN A 111 17.09 4.00 -12.72
N ASP A 112 18.42 4.09 -12.80
CA ASP A 112 19.14 4.82 -13.86
C ASP A 112 19.71 3.92 -14.97
N GLY A 113 19.33 2.65 -14.97
CA GLY A 113 19.76 1.66 -15.97
C GLY A 113 21.14 1.04 -15.71
N LYS A 114 21.79 1.33 -14.58
CA LYS A 114 23.09 0.69 -14.23
C LYS A 114 22.94 -0.67 -13.55
N ILE A 115 21.82 -0.92 -12.89
CA ILE A 115 21.51 -2.19 -12.24
C ILE A 115 20.27 -2.74 -12.94
N LEU A 116 20.43 -3.82 -13.70
CA LEU A 116 19.38 -4.38 -14.55
C LEU A 116 19.06 -5.85 -14.25
N ASP A 117 20.00 -6.56 -13.61
CA ASP A 117 20.00 -8.01 -13.45
C ASP A 117 20.34 -8.47 -12.02
N ASP A 118 20.39 -7.56 -11.04
CA ASP A 118 20.63 -7.87 -9.62
C ASP A 118 19.44 -7.44 -8.75
N SER A 119 18.42 -8.32 -8.69
CA SER A 119 17.16 -8.07 -7.97
C SER A 119 17.35 -7.83 -6.47
N LYS A 120 18.46 -8.28 -5.88
CA LYS A 120 18.76 -8.07 -4.45
C LYS A 120 19.04 -6.61 -4.10
N GLN A 121 19.31 -5.78 -5.11
CA GLN A 121 19.45 -4.33 -4.96
C GLN A 121 18.13 -3.59 -5.16
N TYR A 122 17.05 -4.30 -5.53
CA TYR A 122 15.78 -3.69 -5.85
C TYR A 122 14.97 -3.46 -4.58
N ARG A 123 14.22 -2.37 -4.54
CA ARG A 123 13.45 -1.99 -3.36
C ARG A 123 12.06 -1.59 -3.77
N SER A 124 11.11 -1.97 -2.91
CA SER A 124 9.73 -1.51 -2.98
C SER A 124 9.53 -0.32 -2.04
N ILE A 125 8.60 0.55 -2.41
CA ILE A 125 8.31 1.77 -1.67
C ILE A 125 6.85 1.75 -1.21
N PHE A 126 6.64 1.98 0.08
CA PHE A 126 5.35 2.36 0.63
C PHE A 126 5.24 3.88 0.63
N THR A 127 4.19 4.44 0.05
CA THR A 127 3.99 5.89 -0.04
C THR A 127 2.77 6.32 0.76
N ALA A 128 2.91 7.40 1.54
CA ALA A 128 1.79 8.14 2.07
C ALA A 128 1.56 9.42 1.25
N VAL A 129 0.39 9.54 0.65
CA VAL A 129 -0.08 10.75 -0.04
C VAL A 129 -0.97 11.54 0.90
N ASP A 130 -0.74 12.84 1.03
CA ASP A 130 -1.66 13.75 1.73
C ASP A 130 -2.97 13.87 0.93
N GLY A 131 -4.08 13.43 1.53
CA GLY A 131 -5.37 13.29 0.84
C GLY A 131 -6.03 14.63 0.46
N ASP A 132 -5.63 15.73 1.10
CA ASP A 132 -6.21 17.06 0.85
C ASP A 132 -5.45 17.80 -0.25
N THR A 133 -4.11 17.79 -0.17
CA THR A 133 -3.22 18.48 -1.11
C THR A 133 -2.91 17.64 -2.34
N MET A 134 -3.09 16.32 -2.28
CA MET A 134 -2.64 15.36 -3.30
C MET A 134 -1.15 15.55 -3.58
N LYS A 135 -0.33 15.48 -2.53
CA LYS A 135 1.14 15.47 -2.61
C LYS A 135 1.69 14.31 -1.80
N VAL A 136 2.84 13.78 -2.19
CA VAL A 136 3.56 12.81 -1.37
C VAL A 136 3.98 13.47 -0.07
N ALA A 137 3.55 12.92 1.06
CA ALA A 137 3.95 13.39 2.38
C ALA A 137 5.31 12.79 2.78
N TRP A 138 5.48 11.49 2.55
CA TRP A 138 6.70 10.74 2.81
C TRP A 138 6.60 9.34 2.19
N GLN A 139 7.76 8.69 2.09
CA GLN A 139 7.92 7.33 1.59
C GLN A 139 8.75 6.48 2.54
N VAL A 140 8.50 5.18 2.54
CA VAL A 140 9.24 4.19 3.33
C VAL A 140 9.74 3.09 2.40
N MET A 141 11.04 2.91 2.34
CA MET A 141 11.69 1.80 1.66
C MET A 141 11.62 0.55 2.54
N VAL A 142 11.27 -0.60 1.96
CA VAL A 142 11.10 -1.87 2.69
C VAL A 142 11.96 -3.00 2.09
N ASP A 143 12.19 -4.05 2.89
CA ASP A 143 12.61 -5.35 2.36
C ASP A 143 11.41 -6.11 1.79
N GLY A 144 11.64 -6.86 0.71
CA GLY A 144 10.59 -7.54 -0.06
C GLY A 144 9.69 -6.57 -0.83
N ASN A 145 8.64 -7.11 -1.45
CA ASN A 145 7.66 -6.30 -2.16
C ASN A 145 6.42 -5.91 -1.32
N LEU A 146 5.48 -5.18 -1.92
CA LEU A 146 4.25 -4.74 -1.27
C LEU A 146 3.03 -5.04 -2.15
N ASP A 147 2.03 -5.73 -1.59
CA ASP A 147 0.82 -6.15 -2.31
C ASP A 147 -0.37 -5.25 -1.94
N ASN A 148 -1.30 -5.70 -1.10
CA ASN A 148 -2.40 -4.90 -0.56
C ASN A 148 -2.01 -4.21 0.74
N ASP A 149 -2.71 -3.13 1.08
CA ASP A 149 -2.57 -2.39 2.33
C ASP A 149 -3.92 -2.16 3.02
N ASP A 150 -3.87 -1.79 4.30
CA ASP A 150 -4.98 -1.19 5.03
C ASP A 150 -4.47 -0.41 6.26
N ALA A 151 -5.35 0.36 6.90
CA ALA A 151 -5.03 1.16 8.09
C ALA A 151 -5.86 0.74 9.30
N ASP A 152 -5.35 1.01 10.51
CA ASP A 152 -6.09 0.78 11.75
C ASP A 152 -7.21 1.81 11.98
N TYR A 153 -8.05 1.56 13.00
CA TYR A 153 -9.08 2.49 13.44
C TYR A 153 -8.62 3.43 14.56
N GLN A 154 -7.32 3.43 14.90
CA GLN A 154 -6.73 4.33 15.89
C GLN A 154 -5.86 5.42 15.25
N GLY A 155 -5.58 5.33 13.94
CA GLY A 155 -4.73 6.28 13.22
C GLY A 155 -3.25 6.12 13.54
N LYS A 156 -2.83 4.94 14.03
CA LYS A 156 -1.46 4.70 14.49
C LYS A 156 -0.65 3.88 13.50
N TYR A 157 -1.30 3.02 12.74
CA TYR A 157 -0.64 2.05 11.88
C TYR A 157 -1.27 1.97 10.50
N ALA A 158 -0.40 1.85 9.50
CA ALA A 158 -0.73 1.23 8.22
C ALA A 158 -0.07 -0.16 8.19
N VAL A 159 -0.63 -1.09 7.43
CA VAL A 159 -0.09 -2.44 7.26
C VAL A 159 -0.13 -2.78 5.78
N SER A 160 0.82 -3.56 5.29
CA SER A 160 0.84 -4.09 3.93
C SER A 160 1.23 -5.56 3.91
N THR A 161 0.67 -6.36 3.01
CA THR A 161 1.14 -7.70 2.68
C THR A 161 2.37 -7.65 1.78
N CYS A 162 3.21 -8.68 1.85
CA CYS A 162 4.35 -8.91 0.98
C CYS A 162 4.24 -10.34 0.45
N TYR A 163 4.26 -10.53 -0.87
CA TYR A 163 4.26 -11.86 -1.46
C TYR A 163 5.63 -12.28 -2.00
N ASN A 164 6.59 -11.37 -2.13
CA ASN A 164 7.92 -11.66 -2.64
C ASN A 164 8.95 -11.22 -1.59
N GLY A 165 8.97 -11.93 -0.47
CA GLY A 165 9.97 -11.74 0.57
C GLY A 165 11.35 -12.26 0.19
N GLU A 166 11.44 -13.04 -0.88
CA GLU A 166 12.65 -13.58 -1.49
C GLU A 166 13.44 -12.54 -2.26
N GLU A 167 12.80 -11.44 -2.68
CA GLU A 167 13.36 -10.49 -3.65
C GLU A 167 13.71 -11.17 -4.99
N GLY A 168 12.90 -12.15 -5.37
CA GLY A 168 13.01 -12.91 -6.62
C GLY A 168 12.56 -12.11 -7.85
N ALA A 169 13.03 -12.52 -9.03
CA ALA A 169 12.67 -11.95 -10.33
C ALA A 169 11.87 -12.93 -11.21
N THR A 170 11.74 -14.18 -10.79
CA THR A 170 10.96 -15.23 -11.46
C THR A 170 9.90 -15.80 -10.54
N LEU A 171 8.84 -16.40 -11.10
CA LEU A 171 7.79 -17.06 -10.31
C LEU A 171 8.35 -18.07 -9.32
N ALA A 172 9.30 -18.90 -9.75
CA ALA A 172 9.89 -19.94 -8.89
C ALA A 172 10.66 -19.34 -7.70
N GLU A 173 11.31 -18.19 -7.88
CA GLU A 173 11.99 -17.49 -6.80
C GLU A 173 11.01 -16.79 -5.87
N MET A 174 9.98 -16.15 -6.42
CA MET A 174 8.96 -15.42 -5.64
C MET A 174 8.02 -16.33 -4.84
N THR A 175 8.13 -17.66 -4.97
CA THR A 175 7.31 -18.64 -4.24
C THR A 175 8.18 -19.69 -3.55
N ALA A 176 9.43 -19.36 -3.26
CA ALA A 176 10.39 -20.30 -2.69
C ALA A 176 10.30 -20.35 -1.16
N ASN A 177 9.86 -19.27 -0.52
CA ASN A 177 9.63 -19.22 0.91
C ASN A 177 8.33 -19.94 1.29
N GLU A 178 8.35 -20.63 2.44
CA GLU A 178 7.11 -21.13 3.06
C GLU A 178 6.29 -20.00 3.69
N GLN A 179 6.96 -18.93 4.11
CA GLN A 179 6.35 -17.74 4.72
C GLN A 179 6.99 -16.47 4.19
N ASP A 180 6.15 -15.55 3.77
CA ASP A 180 6.51 -14.15 3.61
C ASP A 180 6.11 -13.39 4.89
N TRP A 181 5.57 -12.18 4.75
CA TRP A 181 5.21 -11.36 5.89
C TRP A 181 4.14 -10.32 5.56
N VAL A 182 3.63 -9.72 6.63
CA VAL A 182 3.09 -8.36 6.58
C VAL A 182 4.10 -7.37 7.16
N VAL A 183 4.12 -6.16 6.61
CA VAL A 183 4.87 -5.03 7.13
C VAL A 183 3.90 -4.09 7.84
N ILE A 184 4.14 -3.82 9.12
CA ILE A 184 3.39 -2.83 9.92
C ILE A 184 4.21 -1.54 9.97
N PHE A 185 3.62 -0.42 9.60
CA PHE A 185 4.24 0.92 9.60
C PHE A 185 3.73 1.74 10.80
N ASN A 186 4.65 2.28 11.60
CA ASN A 186 4.30 3.14 12.74
C ASN A 186 4.24 4.61 12.30
N LEU A 187 3.02 5.09 12.04
CA LEU A 187 2.79 6.43 11.47
C LEU A 187 3.35 7.53 12.35
N LYS A 188 3.15 7.44 13.66
CA LYS A 188 3.68 8.43 14.62
C LYS A 188 5.22 8.52 14.56
N ARG A 189 5.93 7.38 14.56
CA ARG A 189 7.40 7.37 14.50
C ARG A 189 7.89 7.95 13.17
N ILE A 190 7.21 7.64 12.07
CA ILE A 190 7.51 8.16 10.73
C ILE A 190 7.29 9.68 10.67
N GLU A 191 6.14 10.18 11.11
CA GLU A 191 5.83 11.61 11.16
C GLU A 191 6.85 12.39 12.00
N GLU A 192 7.25 11.83 13.15
CA GLU A 192 8.29 12.43 13.99
C GLU A 192 9.64 12.50 13.28
N ALA A 193 10.01 11.48 12.49
CA ALA A 193 11.24 11.46 11.72
C ALA A 193 11.21 12.55 10.63
N VAL A 194 10.12 12.64 9.85
CA VAL A 194 9.92 13.68 8.84
C VAL A 194 9.99 15.07 9.47
N LYS A 195 9.30 15.30 10.59
CA LYS A 195 9.30 16.59 11.30
C LYS A 195 10.70 16.99 11.80
N LYS A 196 11.52 16.02 12.18
CA LYS A 196 12.90 16.24 12.66
C LYS A 196 13.93 16.33 11.53
N GLY A 197 13.55 16.05 10.28
CA GLY A 197 14.49 15.96 9.17
C GLY A 197 15.32 14.67 9.17
N ASP A 198 14.89 13.63 9.89
CA ASP A 198 15.58 12.33 9.99
C ASP A 198 15.15 11.40 8.84
N PHE A 199 15.47 11.82 7.62
CA PHE A 199 15.18 11.08 6.39
C PHE A 199 16.21 11.44 5.30
N LYS A 200 16.29 10.61 4.26
CA LYS A 200 17.00 10.97 3.03
C LYS A 200 16.02 11.64 2.08
N GLU A 201 16.35 12.81 1.54
CA GLU A 201 15.57 13.36 0.43
C GLU A 201 15.93 12.62 -0.86
N MET A 202 14.92 12.13 -1.59
CA MET A 202 15.11 11.51 -2.89
C MET A 202 13.97 11.92 -3.83
N ASN A 203 14.33 12.45 -5.01
CA ASN A 203 13.37 12.94 -6.00
C ASN A 203 12.34 13.93 -5.41
N GLY A 204 12.81 14.80 -4.50
CA GLY A 204 12.02 15.87 -3.89
C GLY A 204 11.05 15.42 -2.80
N VAL A 205 11.15 14.18 -2.31
CA VAL A 205 10.29 13.67 -1.22
C VAL A 205 11.11 13.03 -0.08
N PRO A 206 10.62 13.08 1.17
CA PRO A 206 11.23 12.37 2.30
C PRO A 206 11.19 10.85 2.10
N LEU A 207 12.35 10.20 2.11
CA LEU A 207 12.50 8.75 2.05
C LEU A 207 13.10 8.22 3.36
N ILE A 208 12.34 7.35 4.03
CA ILE A 208 12.68 6.69 5.28
C ILE A 208 13.14 5.25 4.99
N ASP A 209 14.17 4.80 5.70
CA ASP A 209 14.59 3.39 5.68
C ASP A 209 13.75 2.56 6.67
N GLY A 210 12.79 1.82 6.13
CA GLY A 210 11.90 0.92 6.86
C GLY A 210 12.24 -0.55 6.66
N ARG A 211 13.44 -0.88 6.20
CA ARG A 211 13.89 -2.28 6.10
C ARG A 211 13.96 -2.96 7.47
N LYS A 212 14.09 -4.29 7.50
CA LYS A 212 14.12 -5.11 8.72
C LYS A 212 15.14 -4.55 9.72
N GLY A 213 14.72 -4.46 10.98
CA GLY A 213 15.50 -3.85 12.07
C GLY A 213 15.24 -2.35 12.27
N SER A 214 14.52 -1.69 11.35
CA SER A 214 14.12 -0.29 11.52
C SER A 214 13.17 -0.10 12.72
N ARG A 215 13.20 1.11 13.30
CA ARG A 215 12.24 1.52 14.34
C ARG A 215 10.86 1.90 13.79
N TYR A 216 10.77 2.09 12.47
CA TYR A 216 9.58 2.58 11.76
C TYR A 216 8.65 1.45 11.32
N THR A 217 9.19 0.23 11.18
CA THR A 217 8.47 -0.92 10.65
C THR A 217 8.63 -2.15 11.53
N ARG A 218 7.68 -3.08 11.43
CA ARG A 218 7.76 -4.42 12.00
C ARG A 218 7.28 -5.44 10.97
N TYR A 219 7.97 -6.58 10.92
CA TYR A 219 7.71 -7.65 9.96
C TYR A 219 7.13 -8.85 10.71
N VAL A 220 5.90 -9.24 10.37
CA VAL A 220 5.20 -10.38 10.98
C VAL A 220 5.09 -11.50 9.95
N PRO A 221 5.71 -12.67 10.18
CA PRO A 221 5.62 -13.78 9.23
C PRO A 221 4.18 -14.23 9.00
N VAL A 222 3.83 -14.41 7.72
CA VAL A 222 2.52 -14.87 7.24
C VAL A 222 2.75 -15.90 6.14
N SER A 223 1.96 -16.96 6.15
CA SER A 223 2.18 -18.12 5.29
C SER A 223 1.93 -17.81 3.80
N ASN A 224 2.96 -18.13 3.01
CA ASN A 224 3.02 -18.32 1.56
C ASN A 224 2.28 -17.29 0.66
N ASN A 225 3.01 -16.25 0.22
CA ASN A 225 2.57 -15.26 -0.75
C ASN A 225 1.22 -14.56 -0.42
N PRO A 226 1.02 -14.04 0.81
CA PRO A 226 -0.26 -13.47 1.23
C PRO A 226 -0.70 -12.31 0.33
N HIS A 227 -2.02 -12.16 0.17
CA HIS A 227 -2.62 -11.18 -0.75
C HIS A 227 -3.42 -10.10 -0.03
N GLY A 228 -4.71 -10.33 0.22
CA GLY A 228 -5.58 -9.35 0.84
C GLY A 228 -5.17 -9.00 2.27
N LEU A 229 -5.35 -7.73 2.60
CA LEU A 229 -5.17 -7.20 3.94
C LEU A 229 -6.39 -6.37 4.31
N ASN A 230 -7.11 -6.77 5.35
CA ASN A 230 -8.42 -6.21 5.64
C ASN A 230 -8.59 -5.98 7.14
N SER A 231 -8.89 -4.73 7.52
CA SER A 231 -9.14 -4.36 8.91
C SER A 231 -10.61 -4.57 9.25
N ALA A 232 -10.87 -5.35 10.30
CA ALA A 232 -12.21 -5.59 10.81
C ALA A 232 -12.81 -4.29 11.40
N PRO A 233 -14.14 -4.08 11.29
CA PRO A 233 -14.80 -2.88 11.80
C PRO A 233 -14.85 -2.79 13.33
N ASP A 234 -14.43 -3.84 14.05
CA ASP A 234 -14.27 -3.80 15.50
C ASP A 234 -13.08 -2.93 15.96
N GLY A 235 -12.19 -2.56 15.02
CA GLY A 235 -10.99 -1.77 15.28
C GLY A 235 -9.91 -2.51 16.08
N ILE A 236 -9.99 -3.83 16.18
CA ILE A 236 -9.09 -4.69 16.97
C ILE A 236 -8.32 -5.64 16.07
N HIS A 237 -8.96 -6.17 15.01
CA HIS A 237 -8.37 -7.21 14.17
C HIS A 237 -8.03 -6.74 12.76
N ILE A 238 -6.89 -7.19 12.24
CA ILE A 238 -6.51 -7.08 10.83
C ILE A 238 -6.22 -8.48 10.31
N VAL A 239 -6.76 -8.83 9.15
CA VAL A 239 -6.68 -10.16 8.57
C VAL A 239 -5.86 -10.12 7.29
N ALA A 240 -4.83 -10.98 7.21
CA ALA A 240 -4.05 -11.23 6.01
C ALA A 240 -4.52 -12.55 5.37
N ALA A 241 -4.83 -12.54 4.08
CA ALA A 241 -5.30 -13.73 3.36
C ALA A 241 -4.11 -14.52 2.80
N GLY A 242 -4.04 -15.82 3.11
CA GLY A 242 -2.86 -16.65 2.87
C GLY A 242 -2.60 -17.06 1.42
N LYS A 243 -3.49 -16.78 0.45
CA LYS A 243 -3.39 -17.14 -0.98
C LYS A 243 -2.97 -18.59 -1.22
N LEU A 244 -1.66 -18.87 -1.26
CA LEU A 244 -1.12 -20.21 -1.48
C LEU A 244 -1.22 -21.08 -0.22
N SER A 245 -1.31 -20.46 0.96
CA SER A 245 -1.74 -21.13 2.18
C SER A 245 -3.27 -21.12 2.30
N PRO A 246 -3.92 -22.22 2.70
CA PRO A 246 -5.39 -22.32 2.81
C PRO A 246 -5.97 -21.62 4.06
N THR A 247 -5.23 -20.67 4.63
CA THR A 247 -5.55 -20.01 5.90
C THR A 247 -5.72 -18.50 5.74
N VAL A 248 -6.28 -17.87 6.77
CA VAL A 248 -6.15 -16.43 6.99
C VAL A 248 -5.42 -16.20 8.31
N THR A 249 -4.51 -15.22 8.38
CA THR A 249 -3.81 -14.86 9.62
C THR A 249 -4.50 -13.64 10.23
N VAL A 250 -5.04 -13.78 11.44
CA VAL A 250 -5.71 -12.71 12.19
C VAL A 250 -4.76 -12.11 13.22
N MET A 251 -4.50 -10.81 13.11
CA MET A 251 -3.59 -10.07 13.98
C MET A 251 -4.34 -9.06 14.87
N GLY A 252 -3.97 -8.99 16.15
CA GLY A 252 -4.54 -8.04 17.10
C GLY A 252 -3.76 -6.72 17.14
N VAL A 253 -4.35 -5.63 16.64
CA VAL A 253 -3.73 -4.28 16.59
C VAL A 253 -3.34 -3.76 17.98
N ARG A 254 -4.07 -4.17 19.02
CA ARG A 254 -3.77 -3.81 20.43
C ARG A 254 -2.40 -4.30 20.91
N LEU A 255 -1.80 -5.27 20.21
CA LEU A 255 -0.50 -5.83 20.52
C LEU A 255 0.64 -5.10 19.79
N PHE A 256 0.34 -4.25 18.80
CA PHE A 256 1.37 -3.60 17.98
C PHE A 256 2.27 -2.65 18.77
N ASP A 257 1.74 -1.94 19.78
CA ASP A 257 2.61 -1.12 20.66
C ASP A 257 3.66 -1.98 21.36
N GLN A 258 3.24 -3.12 21.91
CA GLN A 258 4.15 -4.05 22.58
C GLN A 258 5.19 -4.62 21.61
N LEU A 259 4.79 -4.88 20.36
CA LEU A 259 5.70 -5.32 19.30
C LEU A 259 6.72 -4.23 18.92
N PHE A 260 6.30 -2.98 18.82
CA PHE A 260 7.21 -1.85 18.51
C PHE A 260 8.09 -1.43 19.69
N ASP A 261 7.69 -1.77 20.91
CA ASP A 261 8.46 -1.63 22.15
C ASP A 261 9.33 -2.86 22.47
N ASP A 262 9.36 -3.85 21.56
CA ASP A 262 10.14 -5.09 21.69
C ASP A 262 9.80 -5.92 22.95
N LYS A 263 8.57 -5.79 23.47
CA LYS A 263 8.05 -6.55 24.61
C LYS A 263 7.52 -7.93 24.23
N ILE A 264 7.19 -8.12 22.96
CA ILE A 264 6.72 -9.38 22.38
C ILE A 264 7.41 -9.64 21.04
N LYS A 265 7.43 -10.89 20.58
CA LYS A 265 7.97 -11.27 19.28
C LYS A 265 6.94 -11.01 18.17
N SER A 266 7.40 -10.97 16.92
CA SER A 266 6.54 -10.68 15.76
C SER A 266 5.29 -11.56 15.67
N ARG A 267 5.39 -12.89 15.87
CA ARG A 267 4.24 -13.78 15.78
C ARG A 267 3.29 -13.71 16.97
N ASP A 268 3.69 -13.10 18.09
CA ASP A 268 2.84 -12.99 19.28
C ASP A 268 1.64 -12.05 19.05
N VAL A 269 1.61 -11.26 17.97
CA VAL A 269 0.45 -10.44 17.59
C VAL A 269 -0.66 -11.25 16.90
N VAL A 270 -0.37 -12.49 16.49
CA VAL A 270 -1.32 -13.37 15.79
C VAL A 270 -2.23 -14.03 16.81
N VAL A 271 -3.53 -13.79 16.68
CA VAL A 271 -4.55 -14.26 17.64
C VAL A 271 -5.41 -15.41 17.09
N ALA A 272 -5.42 -15.61 15.77
CA ALA A 272 -6.03 -16.77 15.13
C ALA A 272 -5.39 -17.00 13.76
N GLU A 273 -5.40 -18.26 13.30
CA GLU A 273 -4.96 -18.64 11.95
C GLU A 273 -5.82 -19.80 11.43
N PRO A 274 -7.14 -19.60 11.19
CA PRO A 274 -8.03 -20.67 10.77
C PRO A 274 -7.76 -21.09 9.32
N GLU A 275 -7.83 -22.39 9.06
CA GLU A 275 -7.96 -22.95 7.72
C GLU A 275 -9.40 -22.75 7.22
N LEU A 276 -9.54 -22.16 6.04
CA LEU A 276 -10.85 -21.85 5.45
C LEU A 276 -11.11 -22.62 4.15
N GLY A 277 -10.07 -22.89 3.36
CA GLY A 277 -10.16 -23.56 2.06
C GLY A 277 -9.09 -23.08 1.09
N LEU A 278 -9.17 -23.50 -0.17
CA LEU A 278 -8.13 -23.27 -1.16
C LEU A 278 -8.22 -21.88 -1.80
N GLY A 279 -7.11 -21.15 -1.74
CA GLY A 279 -6.97 -19.84 -2.39
C GLY A 279 -7.62 -18.66 -1.67
N PRO A 280 -7.49 -18.46 -0.34
CA PRO A 280 -8.06 -17.30 0.33
C PRO A 280 -7.40 -15.99 -0.18
N LEU A 281 -8.19 -15.07 -0.75
CA LEU A 281 -7.67 -13.82 -1.34
C LEU A 281 -8.05 -12.54 -0.58
N HIS A 282 -9.31 -12.35 -0.21
CA HIS A 282 -9.77 -11.15 0.49
C HIS A 282 -10.82 -11.48 1.54
N THR A 283 -10.89 -10.67 2.59
CA THR A 283 -11.87 -10.80 3.67
C THR A 283 -12.72 -9.52 3.79
N ALA A 284 -14.04 -9.68 3.87
CA ALA A 284 -15.01 -8.64 4.20
C ALA A 284 -15.72 -8.95 5.52
N TYR A 285 -16.44 -7.97 6.08
CA TYR A 285 -17.06 -8.09 7.40
C TYR A 285 -18.48 -7.54 7.42
N ASP A 286 -19.33 -8.12 8.27
CA ASP A 286 -20.63 -7.54 8.62
C ASP A 286 -20.60 -6.81 9.98
N GLY A 287 -21.73 -6.19 10.35
CA GLY A 287 -21.90 -5.52 11.66
C GLY A 287 -22.20 -6.47 12.83
N LYS A 288 -22.10 -7.79 12.63
CA LYS A 288 -22.39 -8.82 13.66
C LYS A 288 -21.13 -9.56 14.11
N GLY A 289 -19.97 -9.21 13.54
CA GLY A 289 -18.68 -9.83 13.84
C GLY A 289 -18.35 -11.04 12.96
N ASN A 290 -19.08 -11.26 11.86
CA ASN A 290 -18.74 -12.29 10.90
C ASN A 290 -17.71 -11.78 9.89
N ALA A 291 -16.85 -12.69 9.43
CA ALA A 291 -15.92 -12.48 8.34
C ALA A 291 -16.30 -13.37 7.15
N TYR A 292 -16.11 -12.86 5.94
CA TYR A 292 -16.44 -13.51 4.68
C TYR A 292 -15.20 -13.49 3.80
N THR A 293 -14.63 -14.66 3.47
CA THR A 293 -13.34 -14.73 2.78
C THR A 293 -13.49 -15.40 1.44
N THR A 294 -13.05 -14.74 0.38
CA THR A 294 -13.08 -15.32 -0.97
C THR A 294 -12.07 -16.46 -1.09
N LEU A 295 -12.53 -17.66 -1.49
CA LEU A 295 -11.70 -18.81 -1.80
C LEU A 295 -11.61 -18.97 -3.32
N PHE A 296 -10.50 -18.50 -3.89
CA PHE A 296 -10.31 -18.41 -5.34
C PHE A 296 -10.31 -19.77 -6.04
N LEU A 297 -9.61 -20.76 -5.47
CA LEU A 297 -9.50 -22.08 -6.08
C LEU A 297 -10.77 -22.89 -5.87
N ASP A 298 -11.39 -22.77 -4.69
CA ASP A 298 -12.65 -23.46 -4.39
C ASP A 298 -13.90 -22.77 -4.99
N SER A 299 -13.77 -21.51 -5.43
CA SER A 299 -14.86 -20.68 -5.94
C SER A 299 -15.99 -20.46 -4.91
N GLN A 300 -15.61 -20.09 -3.68
CA GLN A 300 -16.51 -19.96 -2.53
C GLN A 300 -16.28 -18.68 -1.71
N ILE A 301 -17.17 -18.43 -0.74
CA ILE A 301 -17.11 -17.38 0.30
C ILE A 301 -17.24 -18.02 1.67
#